data_AF-A0A0G4J0K4-F1
#
_entry.id   AF-A0A0G4J0K4-F1
#
_cell.length_a   1.000
_cell.length_b   1.000
_cell.length_c   1.000
_cell.angle_alpha   90.00
_cell.angle_beta   90.00
_cell.angle_gamma   90.00
#
_symmetry.space_group_name_H-M   'P 1'
#
loop_
_entity.id
_entity.type
_entity.pdbx_description
1 polymer ?
#
loop_
_entity_poly.entity_id
_entity_poly.type
_entity_poly.pdbx_seq_one_letter_code
_entity_poly.pdbx_strand_id
1 'polypeptide(L)'
;MAKVDRSHRDVDPASAGRQDGVTFLVKDHDYFRALFSEYRGLLSRPTLSPNRDVLVQKLGIVRDIVRDVSGHASAEERYLYPLIMTHLQDRSTDEKQCLYDRNVTDDTLNKHLLQFLENHLDTFGNVERCADACQMLALLDRTVEKFIWIEEEHLKEEEEFVLDPLSRVMSADERHDLWRDLIWALRHGPTHPHPEGPSSPIPSLVIHPLVGVLDKLLDRMKASARESA
;
A
#
# COMPACT_ATOMS: atom_id res chain seq x y z
N MET A 1 -18.81 -7.22 14.91
CA MET A 1 -17.52 -7.84 15.30
C MET A 1 -16.64 -6.76 15.92
N ALA A 2 -15.62 -7.11 16.70
CA ALA A 2 -14.64 -6.12 17.16
C ALA A 2 -13.87 -5.63 15.93
N LYS A 3 -13.63 -4.31 15.83
CA LYS A 3 -12.84 -3.72 14.74
C LYS A 3 -11.42 -4.30 14.77
N VAL A 4 -10.84 -4.63 13.61
CA VAL A 4 -9.42 -5.04 13.52
C VAL A 4 -8.54 -4.00 14.21
N ASP A 5 -7.60 -4.47 15.03
CA ASP A 5 -6.66 -3.60 15.74
C ASP A 5 -5.73 -2.89 14.74
N ARG A 6 -5.70 -1.56 14.83
CA ARG A 6 -4.85 -0.69 14.00
C ARG A 6 -3.89 0.16 14.85
N SER A 7 -3.75 -0.17 16.13
CA SER A 7 -3.04 0.65 17.11
C SER A 7 -1.55 0.81 16.82
N HIS A 8 -0.94 -0.08 16.02
CA HIS A 8 0.46 0.03 15.60
C HIS A 8 0.74 1.28 14.77
N ARG A 9 -0.27 1.84 14.08
CA ARG A 9 -0.17 3.09 13.33
C ARG A 9 -0.31 4.35 14.18
N ASP A 10 -0.91 4.23 15.36
CA ASP A 10 -1.25 5.36 16.25
C ASP A 10 -0.15 5.67 17.28
N VAL A 11 1.05 5.11 17.09
CA VAL A 11 2.21 5.32 17.99
C VAL A 11 2.73 6.75 17.85
N ASP A 12 3.00 7.42 18.98
CA ASP A 12 3.62 8.75 19.01
C ASP A 12 5.16 8.67 18.90
N PRO A 13 5.78 9.19 17.81
CA PRO A 13 7.23 9.24 17.65
C PRO A 13 7.98 9.89 18.80
N ALA A 14 7.36 10.83 19.52
CA ALA A 14 8.02 11.50 20.64
C ALA A 14 8.13 10.62 21.90
N SER A 15 7.28 9.59 22.01
CA SER A 15 7.23 8.71 23.19
C SER A 15 7.66 7.27 22.89
N ALA A 16 7.74 6.90 21.61
CA ALA A 16 8.20 5.60 21.19
C ALA A 16 9.69 5.42 21.47
N GLY A 17 10.06 4.30 22.09
CA GLY A 17 11.44 3.82 22.02
C GLY A 17 11.84 3.49 20.59
N ARG A 18 13.09 3.06 20.38
CA ARG A 18 13.59 2.68 19.06
C ARG A 18 12.68 1.63 18.40
N GLN A 19 12.11 2.01 17.27
CA GLN A 19 11.29 1.15 16.41
C GLN A 19 12.04 0.77 15.13
N ASP A 20 11.54 -0.25 14.43
CA ASP A 20 12.11 -0.78 13.20
C ASP A 20 11.08 -0.68 12.07
N GLY A 21 11.45 0.02 10.99
CA GLY A 21 10.55 0.37 9.88
C GLY A 21 10.13 -0.83 9.04
N VAL A 22 11.04 -1.79 8.85
CA VAL A 22 10.73 -3.05 8.17
C VAL A 22 9.73 -3.85 8.99
N THR A 23 9.97 -3.97 10.30
CA THR A 23 9.03 -4.64 11.21
C THR A 23 7.67 -3.96 11.25
N PHE A 24 7.64 -2.63 11.11
CA PHE A 24 6.40 -1.87 11.04
C PHE A 24 5.59 -2.20 9.78
N LEU A 25 6.22 -2.25 8.61
CA LEU A 25 5.54 -2.59 7.35
C LEU A 25 4.94 -4.00 7.39
N VAL A 26 5.69 -4.99 7.88
CA VAL A 26 5.17 -6.36 8.05
C VAL A 26 3.94 -6.41 8.97
N LYS A 27 3.94 -5.65 10.08
CA LYS A 27 2.75 -5.53 10.95
C LYS A 27 1.57 -4.89 10.22
N ASP A 28 1.87 -3.97 9.32
CA ASP A 28 0.87 -3.32 8.50
C ASP A 28 0.23 -4.29 7.49
N HIS A 29 1.04 -5.17 6.91
CA HIS A 29 0.56 -6.24 6.04
C HIS A 29 -0.32 -7.23 6.79
N ASP A 30 0.07 -7.60 8.02
CA ASP A 30 -0.74 -8.48 8.88
C ASP A 30 -2.09 -7.84 9.23
N TYR A 31 -2.12 -6.52 9.45
CA TYR A 31 -3.36 -5.76 9.62
C TYR A 31 -4.26 -5.85 8.38
N PHE A 32 -3.70 -5.70 7.17
CA PHE A 32 -4.46 -5.84 5.93
C PHE A 32 -5.01 -7.25 5.74
N ARG A 33 -4.18 -8.27 5.95
CA ARG A 33 -4.62 -9.68 5.92
C ARG A 33 -5.77 -9.95 6.89
N ALA A 34 -5.76 -9.32 8.06
CA ALA A 34 -6.86 -9.40 9.01
C ALA A 34 -8.16 -8.76 8.48
N LEU A 35 -8.08 -7.57 7.84
CA LEU A 35 -9.24 -6.96 7.16
C LEU A 35 -9.78 -7.86 6.05
N PHE A 36 -8.91 -8.47 5.24
CA PHE A 36 -9.30 -9.37 4.15
C PHE A 36 -10.00 -10.62 4.68
N SER A 37 -9.46 -11.20 5.76
CA SER A 37 -10.06 -12.33 6.46
C SER A 37 -11.46 -11.98 7.00
N GLU A 38 -11.62 -10.79 7.60
CA GLU A 38 -12.92 -10.32 8.07
C GLU A 38 -13.92 -10.16 6.91
N TYR A 39 -13.49 -9.57 5.79
CA TYR A 39 -14.33 -9.42 4.59
C TYR A 39 -14.80 -10.78 4.05
N ARG A 40 -13.86 -11.72 3.85
CA ARG A 40 -14.14 -13.10 3.38
C ARG A 40 -15.05 -13.85 4.33
N GLY A 41 -14.92 -13.63 5.65
CA GLY A 41 -15.83 -14.18 6.66
C GLY A 41 -17.29 -13.73 6.51
N LEU A 42 -17.53 -12.57 5.89
CA LEU A 42 -18.87 -12.08 5.56
C LEU A 42 -19.42 -12.69 4.25
N LEU A 43 -18.56 -13.22 3.37
CA LEU A 43 -18.98 -13.94 2.15
C LEU A 43 -19.59 -15.30 2.47
N SER A 44 -19.06 -15.99 3.49
CA SER A 44 -19.49 -17.35 3.87
C SER A 44 -20.84 -17.40 4.58
N ARG A 45 -21.52 -16.27 4.79
CA ARG A 45 -22.86 -16.23 5.40
C ARG A 45 -23.92 -16.37 4.31
N PRO A 46 -24.61 -17.51 4.19
CA PRO A 46 -25.66 -17.67 3.19
C PRO A 46 -26.83 -16.74 3.55
N THR A 47 -27.08 -15.73 2.73
CA THR A 47 -28.29 -14.91 2.85
C THR A 47 -29.08 -14.97 1.56
N LEU A 48 -30.30 -15.50 1.67
CA LEU A 48 -31.31 -15.53 0.59
C LEU A 48 -31.83 -14.14 0.19
N SER A 49 -31.40 -13.08 0.89
CA SER A 49 -31.80 -11.68 0.68
C SER A 49 -30.67 -10.73 1.17
N PRO A 50 -30.50 -9.52 0.58
CA PRO A 50 -29.55 -8.52 1.07
C PRO A 50 -29.73 -8.24 2.56
N ASN A 51 -28.78 -8.68 3.39
CA ASN A 51 -28.75 -8.34 4.81
C ASN A 51 -28.05 -6.98 4.99
N ARG A 52 -28.83 -5.97 5.40
CA ARG A 52 -28.34 -4.60 5.57
C ARG A 52 -27.19 -4.50 6.58
N ASP A 53 -27.24 -5.26 7.67
CA ASP A 53 -26.17 -5.24 8.69
C ASP A 53 -24.87 -5.84 8.16
N VAL A 54 -24.95 -6.89 7.33
CA VAL A 54 -23.79 -7.47 6.66
C VAL A 54 -23.22 -6.49 5.63
N LEU A 55 -24.08 -5.82 4.86
CA LEU A 55 -23.66 -4.80 3.90
C LEU A 55 -22.95 -3.63 4.60
N VAL A 56 -23.49 -3.13 5.71
CA VAL A 56 -22.86 -2.06 6.51
C VAL A 56 -21.47 -2.49 7.00
N GLN A 57 -21.32 -3.74 7.45
CA GLN A 57 -20.02 -4.29 7.85
C GLN A 57 -19.04 -4.38 6.68
N LYS A 58 -19.46 -4.94 5.54
CA LYS A 58 -18.63 -5.01 4.32
C LYS A 58 -18.14 -3.63 3.89
N LEU A 59 -19.05 -2.65 3.80
CA LEU A 59 -18.69 -1.29 3.41
C LEU A 59 -17.83 -0.57 4.45
N GLY A 60 -17.95 -0.93 5.72
CA GLY A 60 -17.03 -0.48 6.78
C GLY A 60 -15.61 -0.95 6.51
N ILE A 61 -15.44 -2.26 6.25
CA ILE A 61 -14.13 -2.85 5.93
C ILE A 61 -13.57 -2.26 4.64
N VAL A 62 -14.37 -2.11 3.58
CA VAL A 62 -13.91 -1.50 2.32
C VAL A 62 -13.43 -0.06 2.53
N ARG A 63 -14.10 0.73 3.38
CA ARG A 63 -13.62 2.09 3.73
C ARG A 63 -12.29 2.07 4.47
N ASP A 64 -12.11 1.12 5.39
CA ASP A 64 -10.84 0.97 6.10
C ASP A 64 -9.72 0.52 5.13
N ILE A 65 -9.98 -0.43 4.22
CA ILE A 65 -9.05 -0.83 3.15
C ILE A 65 -8.67 0.38 2.28
N VAL A 66 -9.65 1.11 1.74
CA VAL A 66 -9.42 2.29 0.88
C VAL A 66 -8.53 3.30 1.58
N ARG A 67 -8.83 3.65 2.83
CA ARG A 67 -8.05 4.63 3.59
C ARG A 67 -6.64 4.12 3.87
N ASP A 68 -6.53 2.91 4.42
CA ASP A 68 -5.32 2.45 5.07
C ASP A 68 -4.28 1.91 4.08
N VAL A 69 -4.72 1.28 2.99
CA VAL A 69 -3.84 0.83 1.89
C VAL A 69 -3.36 2.02 1.06
N SER A 70 -4.23 3.00 0.78
CA SER A 70 -3.81 4.21 0.04
C SER A 70 -2.70 4.98 0.76
N GLY A 71 -2.80 5.10 2.08
CA GLY A 71 -1.76 5.74 2.88
C GLY A 71 -0.46 4.94 2.95
N HIS A 72 -0.56 3.61 3.00
CA HIS A 72 0.57 2.68 3.04
C HIS A 72 1.37 2.70 1.73
N ALA A 73 0.71 2.45 0.59
CA ALA A 73 1.32 2.51 -0.73
C ALA A 73 1.97 3.89 -1.00
N SER A 74 1.32 4.98 -0.56
CA SER A 74 1.92 6.32 -0.67
C SER A 74 3.17 6.49 0.19
N ALA A 75 3.24 5.85 1.36
CA ALA A 75 4.42 5.89 2.22
C ALA A 75 5.58 5.11 1.59
N GLU A 76 5.30 3.95 1.01
CA GLU A 76 6.30 3.08 0.39
C GLU A 76 6.93 3.69 -0.84
N GLU A 77 6.12 4.25 -1.75
CA GLU A 77 6.61 4.98 -2.92
C GLU A 77 7.57 6.12 -2.55
N ARG A 78 7.34 6.77 -1.41
CA ARG A 78 8.14 7.92 -0.96
C ARG A 78 9.40 7.51 -0.20
N TYR A 79 9.34 6.45 0.59
CA TYR A 79 10.36 6.17 1.61
C TYR A 79 10.95 4.76 1.55
N LEU A 80 10.23 3.77 1.02
CA LEU A 80 10.70 2.40 0.91
C LEU A 80 11.31 2.10 -0.47
N TYR A 81 10.58 2.33 -1.57
CA TYR A 81 11.04 1.94 -2.91
C TYR A 81 12.36 2.60 -3.34
N PRO A 82 12.67 3.86 -2.96
CA PRO A 82 14.00 4.43 -3.19
C PRO A 82 15.14 3.65 -2.51
N LEU A 83 14.85 2.89 -1.45
CA LEU A 83 15.84 2.06 -0.75
C LEU A 83 16.26 0.84 -1.56
N ILE A 84 15.40 0.31 -2.44
CA ILE A 84 15.74 -0.76 -3.39
C ILE A 84 16.97 -0.35 -4.20
N MET A 85 16.96 0.87 -4.74
CA MET A 85 18.02 1.41 -5.59
C MET A 85 19.33 1.64 -4.84
N THR A 86 19.22 2.09 -3.58
CA THR A 86 20.35 2.60 -2.79
C THR A 86 20.98 1.55 -1.87
N HIS A 87 20.28 0.49 -1.47
CA HIS A 87 20.78 -0.48 -0.48
C HIS A 87 21.02 -1.88 -1.03
N LEU A 88 20.27 -2.34 -2.05
CA LEU A 88 20.43 -3.69 -2.61
C LEU A 88 21.60 -3.79 -3.60
N GLN A 89 22.81 -3.45 -3.14
CA GLN A 89 24.02 -3.32 -3.97
C GLN A 89 24.59 -4.66 -4.46
N ASP A 90 24.08 -5.78 -3.96
CA ASP A 90 24.37 -7.13 -4.45
C ASP A 90 23.61 -7.48 -5.74
N ARG A 91 22.65 -6.65 -6.15
CA ARG A 91 21.85 -6.80 -7.37
C ARG A 91 22.31 -5.85 -8.47
N SER A 92 22.18 -6.28 -9.71
CA SER A 92 22.41 -5.43 -10.89
C SER A 92 21.40 -4.27 -10.95
N THR A 93 21.73 -3.23 -11.71
CA THR A 93 20.81 -2.09 -11.94
C THR A 93 19.48 -2.56 -12.51
N ASP A 94 19.50 -3.48 -13.47
CA ASP A 94 18.28 -3.96 -14.14
C ASP A 94 17.39 -4.78 -13.19
N GLU A 95 17.98 -5.59 -12.30
CA GLU A 95 17.24 -6.32 -11.27
C GLU A 95 16.58 -5.37 -10.27
N LYS A 96 17.29 -4.33 -9.82
CA LYS A 96 16.74 -3.31 -8.92
C LYS A 96 15.60 -2.53 -9.59
N GLN A 97 15.76 -2.19 -10.86
CA GLN A 97 14.73 -1.50 -11.64
C GLN A 97 13.49 -2.38 -11.82
N CYS A 98 13.66 -3.66 -12.13
CA CYS A 98 12.55 -4.60 -12.22
C CYS A 98 11.77 -4.70 -10.90
N LEU A 99 12.46 -4.80 -9.75
CA LEU A 99 11.81 -4.82 -8.43
C LEU A 99 11.06 -3.52 -8.15
N TYR A 100 11.69 -2.37 -8.39
CA TYR A 100 11.04 -1.07 -8.20
C TYR A 100 9.79 -0.92 -9.07
N ASP A 101 9.92 -1.19 -10.38
CA ASP A 101 8.83 -1.03 -11.33
C ASP A 101 7.66 -1.97 -11.04
N ARG A 102 7.95 -3.20 -10.60
CA ARG A 102 6.93 -4.16 -10.20
C ARG A 102 6.11 -3.63 -9.01
N ASN A 103 6.76 -3.24 -7.92
CA ASN A 103 6.05 -2.74 -6.73
C ASN A 103 5.20 -1.50 -7.05
N VAL A 104 5.74 -0.54 -7.81
CA VAL A 104 4.97 0.64 -8.24
C VAL A 104 3.79 0.26 -9.15
N THR A 105 3.97 -0.74 -10.02
CA THR A 105 2.90 -1.22 -10.90
C THR A 105 1.77 -1.86 -10.10
N ASP A 106 2.10 -2.74 -9.16
CA ASP A 106 1.12 -3.42 -8.31
C ASP A 106 0.32 -2.41 -7.48
N ASP A 107 1.01 -1.44 -6.86
CA ASP A 107 0.38 -0.33 -6.16
C ASP A 107 -0.55 0.50 -7.04
N THR A 108 -0.12 0.80 -8.28
CA THR A 108 -0.94 1.55 -9.24
C THR A 108 -2.21 0.79 -9.59
N LEU A 109 -2.11 -0.52 -9.85
CA LEU A 109 -3.26 -1.39 -10.12
C LEU A 109 -4.23 -1.43 -8.94
N ASN A 110 -3.70 -1.56 -7.73
CA ASN A 110 -4.47 -1.54 -6.49
C ASN A 110 -5.17 -0.19 -6.30
N LYS A 111 -4.46 0.93 -6.46
CA LYS A 111 -5.04 2.29 -6.36
C LYS A 111 -6.18 2.51 -7.34
N HIS A 112 -6.12 1.97 -8.55
CA HIS A 112 -7.27 2.04 -9.48
C HIS A 112 -8.49 1.26 -8.97
N LEU A 113 -8.30 0.08 -8.39
CA LEU A 113 -9.40 -0.69 -7.78
C LEU A 113 -9.97 0.00 -6.55
N LEU A 114 -9.11 0.55 -5.68
CA LEU A 114 -9.52 1.34 -4.52
C LEU A 114 -10.32 2.58 -4.95
N GLN A 115 -9.88 3.28 -6.00
CA GLN A 115 -10.59 4.45 -6.53
C GLN A 115 -11.97 4.08 -7.07
N PHE A 116 -12.07 2.95 -7.77
CA PHE A 116 -13.36 2.42 -8.21
C PHE A 116 -14.27 2.13 -7.00
N LEU A 117 -13.77 1.42 -5.99
CA LEU A 117 -14.54 1.08 -4.80
C LEU A 117 -15.03 2.35 -4.09
N GLU A 118 -14.14 3.30 -3.86
CA GLU A 118 -14.44 4.60 -3.25
C GLU A 118 -15.56 5.35 -3.99
N ASN A 119 -15.43 5.50 -5.31
CA ASN A 119 -16.39 6.22 -6.15
C ASN A 119 -17.79 5.59 -6.13
N HIS A 120 -17.90 4.33 -5.72
CA HIS A 120 -19.14 3.57 -5.75
C HIS A 120 -19.66 3.14 -4.37
N LEU A 121 -19.00 3.55 -3.27
CA LEU A 121 -19.42 3.23 -1.90
C LEU A 121 -20.87 3.65 -1.61
N ASP A 122 -21.28 4.82 -2.06
CA ASP A 122 -22.66 5.32 -1.86
C ASP A 122 -23.68 4.54 -2.70
N THR A 123 -23.32 4.15 -3.92
CA THR A 123 -24.14 3.28 -4.77
C THR A 123 -24.36 1.93 -4.09
N PHE A 124 -23.29 1.30 -3.61
CA PHE A 124 -23.39 0.03 -2.88
C PHE A 124 -24.13 0.19 -1.54
N GLY A 125 -23.95 1.30 -0.83
CA GLY A 125 -24.65 1.59 0.42
C GLY A 125 -26.16 1.74 0.27
N ASN A 126 -26.64 2.09 -0.93
CA ASN A 126 -28.05 2.25 -1.26
C ASN A 126 -28.58 1.15 -2.18
N VAL A 127 -27.87 0.01 -2.28
CA VAL A 127 -28.17 -1.07 -3.24
C VAL A 127 -29.58 -1.67 -3.11
N GLU A 128 -30.19 -1.59 -1.92
CA GLU A 128 -31.59 -2.01 -1.67
C GLU A 128 -32.62 -1.25 -2.54
N ARG A 129 -32.24 -0.09 -3.08
CA ARG A 129 -33.07 0.72 -3.98
C ARG A 129 -32.89 0.36 -5.46
N CYS A 130 -31.93 -0.51 -5.78
CA CYS A 130 -31.63 -0.93 -7.14
C CYS A 130 -32.47 -2.15 -7.54
N ALA A 131 -33.00 -2.15 -8.76
CA ALA A 131 -33.72 -3.31 -9.31
C ALA A 131 -32.83 -4.56 -9.36
N ASP A 132 -31.54 -4.38 -9.63
CA ASP A 132 -30.53 -5.45 -9.75
C ASP A 132 -29.65 -5.60 -8.49
N ALA A 133 -30.23 -5.40 -7.30
CA ALA A 133 -29.49 -5.38 -6.04
C ALA A 133 -28.54 -6.58 -5.84
N CYS A 134 -28.99 -7.79 -6.17
CA CYS A 134 -28.18 -9.00 -6.07
C CYS A 134 -26.95 -8.99 -7.00
N GLN A 135 -27.10 -8.47 -8.23
CA GLN A 135 -26.01 -8.38 -9.19
C GLN A 135 -24.99 -7.33 -8.75
N MET A 136 -25.47 -6.19 -8.22
CA MET A 136 -24.62 -5.13 -7.67
C MET A 136 -23.81 -5.61 -6.46
N LEU A 137 -24.42 -6.39 -5.56
CA LEU A 137 -23.70 -6.99 -4.42
C LEU A 137 -22.65 -7.99 -4.88
N ALA A 138 -22.97 -8.83 -5.87
CA ALA A 138 -22.00 -9.75 -6.45
C ALA A 138 -20.84 -9.01 -7.15
N LEU A 139 -21.12 -7.86 -7.77
CA LEU A 139 -20.08 -7.00 -8.36
C LEU A 139 -19.15 -6.42 -7.28
N LEU A 140 -19.71 -5.90 -6.18
CA LEU A 140 -18.90 -5.46 -5.03
C LEU A 140 -17.97 -6.57 -4.55
N ASP A 141 -18.53 -7.76 -4.28
CA ASP A 141 -17.76 -8.89 -3.76
C ASP A 141 -16.66 -9.34 -4.73
N ARG A 142 -16.93 -9.40 -6.03
CA ARG A 142 -15.92 -9.75 -7.04
C ARG A 142 -14.83 -8.69 -7.17
N THR A 143 -15.18 -7.41 -7.06
CA THR A 143 -14.19 -6.33 -7.12
C THR A 143 -13.29 -6.35 -5.89
N VAL A 144 -13.85 -6.55 -4.69
CA VAL A 144 -13.06 -6.66 -3.46
C VAL A 144 -12.17 -7.90 -3.48
N GLU A 145 -12.67 -9.07 -3.89
CA GLU A 145 -11.82 -10.27 -4.00
C GLU A 145 -10.71 -10.10 -5.05
N LYS A 146 -10.96 -9.40 -6.16
CA LYS A 146 -9.90 -9.06 -7.13
C LYS A 146 -8.82 -8.20 -6.49
N PHE A 147 -9.21 -7.15 -5.77
CA PHE A 147 -8.25 -6.30 -5.03
C PHE A 147 -7.44 -7.13 -4.02
N ILE A 148 -8.12 -7.93 -3.18
CA ILE A 148 -7.46 -8.75 -2.17
C ILE A 148 -6.44 -9.71 -2.81
N TRP A 149 -6.76 -10.31 -3.96
CA TRP A 149 -5.83 -11.22 -4.64
C TRP A 149 -4.55 -10.52 -5.10
N ILE A 150 -4.67 -9.34 -5.73
CA ILE A 150 -3.51 -8.55 -6.19
C ILE A 150 -2.68 -8.10 -4.98
N GLU A 151 -3.35 -7.59 -3.96
CA GLU A 151 -2.71 -7.09 -2.75
C GLU A 151 -2.00 -8.21 -1.96
N GLU A 152 -2.61 -9.38 -1.78
CA GLU A 152 -1.96 -10.51 -1.11
C GLU A 152 -0.70 -10.99 -1.84
N GLU A 153 -0.69 -10.95 -3.18
CA GLU A 153 0.50 -11.24 -3.98
C GLU A 153 1.57 -10.17 -3.78
N HIS A 154 1.20 -8.89 -3.90
CA HIS A 154 2.08 -7.75 -3.68
C HIS A 154 2.75 -7.79 -2.30
N LEU A 155 1.98 -7.88 -1.21
CA LEU A 155 2.50 -7.91 0.16
C LEU A 155 3.46 -9.07 0.39
N LYS A 156 3.17 -10.24 -0.20
CA LYS A 156 4.05 -11.42 -0.07
C LYS A 156 5.37 -11.22 -0.79
N GLU A 157 5.32 -10.73 -2.02
CA GLU A 157 6.53 -10.52 -2.83
C GLU A 157 7.37 -9.38 -2.29
N GLU A 158 6.75 -8.31 -1.82
CA GLU A 158 7.46 -7.21 -1.18
C GLU A 158 8.17 -7.70 0.09
N GLU A 159 7.51 -8.48 0.94
CA GLU A 159 8.12 -9.10 2.11
C GLU A 159 9.35 -9.96 1.75
N GLU A 160 9.23 -10.80 0.72
CA GLU A 160 10.26 -11.75 0.31
C GLU A 160 11.43 -11.08 -0.43
N PHE A 161 11.15 -10.16 -1.35
CA PHE A 161 12.15 -9.64 -2.29
C PHE A 161 12.64 -8.23 -1.98
N VAL A 162 11.92 -7.49 -1.13
CA VAL A 162 12.28 -6.11 -0.75
C VAL A 162 12.57 -6.03 0.75
N LEU A 163 11.61 -6.35 1.61
CA LEU A 163 11.72 -6.14 3.05
C LEU A 163 12.77 -7.05 3.70
N ASP A 164 12.75 -8.36 3.43
CA ASP A 164 13.76 -9.27 4.00
C ASP A 164 15.19 -8.88 3.56
N PRO A 165 15.49 -8.63 2.27
CA PRO A 165 16.80 -8.14 1.85
C PRO A 165 17.21 -6.82 2.52
N LEU A 166 16.32 -5.83 2.54
CA LEU A 166 16.58 -4.53 3.19
C LEU A 166 16.88 -4.70 4.68
N SER A 167 16.16 -5.59 5.37
CA SER A 167 16.38 -5.85 6.81
C SER A 167 17.80 -6.34 7.14
N ARG A 168 18.44 -7.03 6.18
CA ARG A 168 19.78 -7.62 6.31
C ARG A 168 20.90 -6.64 5.99
N VAL A 169 20.65 -5.68 5.08
CA VAL A 169 21.68 -4.72 4.62
C VAL A 169 21.60 -3.38 5.34
N MET A 170 20.41 -2.95 5.76
CA MET A 170 20.24 -1.69 6.49
C MET A 170 20.70 -1.84 7.94
N SER A 171 21.43 -0.85 8.44
CA SER A 171 21.70 -0.70 9.86
C SER A 171 20.40 -0.50 10.64
N ALA A 172 20.45 -0.77 11.94
CA ALA A 172 19.26 -0.61 12.76
C ALA A 172 18.88 0.88 13.00
N ASP A 173 19.78 1.84 12.74
CA ASP A 173 19.46 3.27 12.74
C ASP A 173 18.74 3.67 11.46
N GLU A 174 19.19 3.20 10.28
CA GLU A 174 18.49 3.42 9.01
C GLU A 174 17.07 2.83 9.04
N ARG A 175 16.88 1.65 9.65
CA ARG A 175 15.54 1.08 9.83
C ARG A 175 14.69 1.87 10.81
N HIS A 176 15.30 2.53 11.80
CA HIS A 176 14.58 3.43 12.69
C HIS A 176 14.16 4.72 11.98
N ASP A 177 15.02 5.28 11.13
CA ASP A 177 14.69 6.44 10.31
C ASP A 177 13.57 6.13 9.31
N LEU A 178 13.62 4.96 8.65
CA LEU A 178 12.51 4.48 7.83
C LEU A 178 11.19 4.44 8.61
N TRP A 179 11.19 3.92 9.85
CA TRP A 179 9.99 3.94 10.67
C TRP A 179 9.44 5.36 10.91
N ARG A 180 10.32 6.31 11.23
CA ARG A 180 9.91 7.71 11.48
C ARG A 180 9.29 8.33 10.23
N ASP A 181 9.90 8.07 9.08
CA ASP A 181 9.42 8.55 7.78
C ASP A 181 8.07 7.95 7.41
N LEU A 182 7.87 6.64 7.63
CA LEU A 182 6.59 5.96 7.42
C LEU A 182 5.48 6.53 8.31
N ILE A 183 5.73 6.71 9.62
CA ILE A 183 4.74 7.32 10.52
C ILE A 183 4.44 8.77 10.12
N TRP A 184 5.45 9.52 9.68
CA TRP A 184 5.23 10.87 9.15
C TRP A 184 4.35 10.83 7.90
N ALA A 185 4.62 9.90 6.96
CA ALA A 185 3.83 9.73 5.75
C ALA A 185 2.38 9.38 6.08
N LEU A 186 2.11 8.43 6.97
CA LEU A 186 0.75 8.04 7.33
C LEU A 186 -0.05 9.17 7.98
N ARG A 187 0.62 10.11 8.66
CA ARG A 187 -0.03 11.28 9.32
C ARG A 187 -0.30 12.45 8.38
N HIS A 188 0.49 12.60 7.33
CA HIS A 188 0.45 13.78 6.45
C HIS A 188 0.19 13.45 4.97
N GLY A 189 0.09 12.16 4.66
CA GLY A 189 -0.15 11.62 3.34
C GLY A 189 -1.64 11.52 3.00
N PRO A 190 -1.95 11.07 1.79
CA PRO A 190 -3.33 10.94 1.34
C PRO A 190 -4.06 9.83 2.11
N THR A 191 -5.35 10.04 2.35
CA THR A 191 -6.29 9.03 2.88
C THR A 191 -7.19 8.45 1.80
N HIS A 192 -6.91 8.79 0.53
CA HIS A 192 -7.69 8.44 -0.64
C HIS A 192 -6.73 7.95 -1.74
N PRO A 193 -7.15 7.03 -2.61
CA PRO A 193 -6.31 6.51 -3.67
C PRO A 193 -6.02 7.61 -4.70
N HIS A 194 -4.78 7.63 -5.17
CA HIS A 194 -4.33 8.54 -6.22
C HIS A 194 -3.56 7.77 -7.30
N PRO A 195 -4.25 7.00 -8.16
CA PRO A 195 -3.59 6.18 -9.17
C PRO A 195 -2.84 7.03 -10.23
N GLU A 196 -3.33 8.23 -10.51
CA GLU A 196 -2.69 9.19 -11.41
C GLU A 196 -1.76 10.16 -10.67
N GLY A 197 -1.60 9.99 -9.36
CA GLY A 197 -0.67 10.78 -8.56
C GLY A 197 0.76 10.50 -9.03
N PRO A 198 1.69 11.45 -8.90
CA PRO A 198 3.09 11.17 -9.19
C PRO A 198 3.56 10.04 -8.27
N SER A 199 3.85 8.88 -8.85
CA SER A 199 4.56 7.74 -8.26
C SER A 199 6.06 8.04 -8.04
N SER A 200 6.48 9.25 -8.41
CA SER A 200 7.80 9.79 -8.08
C SER A 200 7.74 10.57 -6.79
N PRO A 201 8.81 10.52 -5.97
CA PRO A 201 8.89 11.37 -4.79
C PRO A 201 8.70 12.82 -5.21
N ILE A 202 7.80 13.52 -4.51
CA ILE A 202 7.72 14.97 -4.55
C ILE A 202 9.17 15.51 -4.39
N PRO A 203 9.60 16.54 -5.15
CA PRO A 203 10.94 17.14 -5.06
C PRO A 203 11.35 17.64 -3.65
N SER A 204 10.50 17.48 -2.64
CA SER A 204 10.71 17.84 -1.25
C SER A 204 11.54 16.82 -0.44
N LEU A 205 12.20 15.85 -1.06
CA LEU A 205 13.29 15.05 -0.45
C LEU A 205 14.57 15.91 -0.21
N VAL A 206 14.38 17.13 0.30
CA VAL A 206 15.43 18.13 0.57
C VAL A 206 16.09 17.90 1.95
N ILE A 207 15.91 16.74 2.60
CA ILE A 207 16.30 16.57 4.01
C ILE A 207 17.45 15.56 4.25
N HIS A 208 18.06 14.92 3.23
CA HIS A 208 19.24 14.06 3.48
C HIS A 208 20.45 14.34 2.57
N PRO A 209 21.71 14.27 3.07
CA PRO A 209 22.94 14.60 2.32
C PRO A 209 23.32 13.66 1.14
N LEU A 210 22.41 12.80 0.68
CA LEU A 210 22.68 11.76 -0.33
C LEU A 210 22.31 12.18 -1.77
N VAL A 211 21.83 13.40 -1.97
CA VAL A 211 21.36 13.96 -3.26
C VAL A 211 22.38 13.78 -4.41
N GLY A 212 23.68 13.86 -4.11
CA GLY A 212 24.73 13.77 -5.15
C GLY A 212 24.86 12.42 -5.85
N VAL A 213 24.23 11.36 -5.32
CA VAL A 213 24.30 10.00 -5.90
C VAL A 213 23.09 9.71 -6.78
N LEU A 214 21.88 10.14 -6.39
CA LEU A 214 20.67 9.96 -7.18
C LEU A 214 20.68 10.78 -8.47
N ASP A 215 21.18 12.03 -8.42
CA ASP A 215 21.24 12.91 -9.59
C ASP A 215 22.13 12.31 -10.70
N LYS A 216 23.26 11.71 -10.31
CA LYS A 216 24.19 11.04 -11.24
C LYS A 216 23.62 9.75 -11.84
N LEU A 217 22.70 9.07 -11.15
CA LEU A 217 22.01 7.89 -11.67
C LEU A 217 20.94 8.29 -12.68
N LEU A 218 20.11 9.29 -12.35
CA LEU A 218 19.07 9.80 -13.23
C LEU A 218 19.66 10.44 -14.50
N ASP A 219 20.79 11.15 -14.40
CA ASP A 219 21.47 11.71 -15.57
C ASP A 219 22.06 10.63 -16.48
N ARG A 220 22.54 9.51 -15.92
CA ARG A 220 23.05 8.38 -16.71
C ARG A 220 21.93 7.64 -17.46
N MET A 221 20.76 7.49 -16.83
CA MET A 221 19.59 6.88 -17.48
C MET A 221 19.06 7.75 -18.63
N LYS A 222 19.00 9.08 -18.44
CA LYS A 222 18.58 10.02 -19.51
C LYS A 222 19.60 10.11 -20.66
N ALA A 223 20.89 9.96 -20.38
CA ALA A 223 21.93 9.93 -21.41
C ALA A 223 21.84 8.67 -22.28
N SER A 224 21.63 7.49 -21.66
CA SER A 224 21.48 6.21 -22.35
C SER A 224 20.26 6.18 -23.31
N ALA A 225 19.15 6.80 -22.92
CA ALA A 225 17.96 6.91 -23.75
C ALA A 225 18.13 7.85 -24.97
N ARG A 226 19.10 8.78 -24.92
CA ARG A 226 19.39 9.72 -26.01
C ARG A 226 20.43 9.20 -27.01
N GLU A 227 21.23 8.21 -26.63
CA GLU A 227 22.21 7.56 -27.53
C GLU A 227 21.61 6.39 -28.32
N SER A 228 20.37 5.98 -28.00
CA SER A 228 19.67 4.86 -28.65
C SER A 228 18.55 5.31 -29.62
N ALA A 229 18.49 6.61 -29.95
CA ALA A 229 17.56 7.23 -30.89
C ALA A 229 18.32 7.98 -31.99
#